data_AF-A0A7W0HFV0-F1
#
_entry.id   AF-A0A7W0HFV0-F1
#
_cell.length_a   1.000
_cell.length_b   1.000
_cell.length_c   1.000
_cell.angle_alpha   90.00
_cell.angle_beta   90.00
_cell.angle_gamma   90.00
#
_symmetry.space_group_name_H-M   'P 1'
#
loop_
_entity.id
_entity.type
_entity.pdbx_description
1 polymer ?
#
loop_
_entity_poly.entity_id
_entity_poly.type
_entity_poly.pdbx_seq_one_letter_code
_entity_poly.pdbx_strand_id
1 'polypeptide(L)' 'LLDRAIRDLQRVNYAALDADGRAQFDTARRFMQQAEDAIKGSNLAFAGKLADKAATMAAVLMR' A
#
# COMPACT_ATOMS: atom_id res chain seq x y z
N LEU A 1 -9.03 -0.16 5.60
CA LEU A 1 -7.85 -0.86 5.04
C LEU A 1 -6.84 0.11 4.48
N LEU A 2 -7.26 1.13 3.70
CA LEU A 2 -6.34 2.11 3.11
C LEU A 2 -5.56 2.89 4.18
N ASP A 3 -6.22 3.42 5.19
CA ASP A 3 -5.55 4.11 6.32
C ASP A 3 -4.53 3.23 7.06
N ARG A 4 -4.78 1.91 7.10
CA ARG A 4 -3.83 0.96 7.68
C ARG A 4 -2.60 0.85 6.80
N ALA A 5 -2.77 0.64 5.50
CA ALA A 5 -1.66 0.58 4.55
C ALA A 5 -0.81 1.86 4.57
N ILE A 6 -1.46 3.04 4.64
CA ILE A 6 -0.79 4.34 4.78
C ILE A 6 0.09 4.36 6.03
N ARG A 7 -0.48 4.04 7.20
CA ARG A 7 0.25 4.05 8.46
C ARG A 7 1.43 3.07 8.47
N ASP A 8 1.23 1.87 7.91
CA ASP A 8 2.25 0.84 7.87
C ASP A 8 3.42 1.27 6.97
N LEU A 9 3.14 1.76 5.75
CA LEU A 9 4.17 2.25 4.82
C LEU A 9 4.93 3.48 5.34
N GLN A 10 4.28 4.38 6.07
CA GLN A 10 4.95 5.53 6.69
C GLN A 10 6.03 5.12 7.70
N ARG A 11 5.94 3.92 8.27
CA ARG A 11 6.91 3.40 9.25
C ARG A 11 8.06 2.63 8.59
N VAL A 12 7.93 2.27 7.33
CA VAL A 12 8.96 1.53 6.59
C VAL A 12 10.11 2.46 6.22
N ASN A 13 11.34 2.12 6.60
CA ASN A 13 12.52 2.85 6.18
C ASN A 13 12.95 2.39 4.77
N TYR A 14 12.46 3.07 3.74
CA TYR A 14 12.75 2.74 2.34
C TYR A 14 14.25 2.62 2.00
N ALA A 15 15.08 3.46 2.62
CA ALA A 15 16.53 3.45 2.35
C ALA A 15 17.24 2.21 2.91
N ALA A 16 16.66 1.58 3.94
CA ALA A 16 17.18 0.37 4.55
C ALA A 16 16.71 -0.92 3.88
N LEU A 17 15.77 -0.84 2.93
CA LEU A 17 15.27 -2.00 2.19
C LEU A 17 16.29 -2.48 1.15
N ASP A 18 16.31 -3.78 0.90
CA ASP A 18 16.98 -4.35 -0.26
C ASP A 18 16.21 -4.04 -1.57
N ALA A 19 16.65 -4.61 -2.69
CA ALA A 19 16.02 -4.35 -3.99
C ALA A 19 14.56 -4.84 -4.03
N ASP A 20 14.30 -6.04 -3.48
CA ASP A 20 12.98 -6.65 -3.47
C ASP A 20 12.02 -5.91 -2.53
N GLY A 21 12.48 -5.52 -1.35
CA GLY A 21 11.73 -4.70 -0.41
C GLY A 21 11.33 -3.36 -1.01
N ARG A 22 12.24 -2.69 -1.74
CA ARG A 22 11.91 -1.44 -2.46
C ARG A 22 10.85 -1.67 -3.53
N ALA A 23 10.96 -2.74 -4.31
CA ALA A 23 9.94 -3.08 -5.30
C ALA A 23 8.56 -3.35 -4.67
N GLN A 24 8.52 -4.03 -3.52
CA GLN A 24 7.29 -4.24 -2.75
C GLN A 24 6.72 -2.92 -2.21
N PHE A 25 7.56 -2.03 -1.69
CA PHE A 25 7.16 -0.70 -1.21
C PHE A 25 6.51 0.12 -2.34
N ASP A 26 7.17 0.19 -3.49
CA ASP A 26 6.67 0.93 -4.65
C ASP A 26 5.34 0.36 -5.16
N THR A 27 5.21 -0.97 -5.17
CA THR A 27 3.98 -1.66 -5.56
C THR A 27 2.84 -1.35 -4.59
N ALA A 28 3.11 -1.40 -3.28
CA ALA A 28 2.13 -1.07 -2.25
C ALA A 28 1.65 0.39 -2.37
N ARG A 29 2.57 1.33 -2.62
CA ARG A 29 2.25 2.74 -2.86
C ARG A 29 1.37 2.95 -4.10
N ARG A 30 1.62 2.22 -5.19
CA ARG A 30 0.78 2.25 -6.40
C ARG A 30 -0.64 1.74 -6.12
N PHE A 31 -0.79 0.66 -5.36
CA PHE A 31 -2.10 0.17 -4.97
C PHE A 31 -2.87 1.17 -4.11
N MET A 32 -2.20 1.88 -3.20
CA MET A 32 -2.83 2.95 -2.44
C MET A 32 -3.35 4.07 -3.33
N GLN A 33 -2.53 4.54 -4.29
CA GLN A 33 -2.95 5.59 -5.22
C GLN A 33 -4.16 5.16 -6.06
N GLN A 34 -4.16 3.92 -6.59
CA GLN A 34 -5.31 3.38 -7.30
C GLN A 34 -6.54 3.25 -6.40
N ALA A 35 -6.37 2.92 -5.11
CA ALA A 35 -7.47 2.84 -4.16
C ALA A 35 -8.09 4.22 -3.91
N GLU A 36 -7.26 5.26 -3.75
CA GLU A 36 -7.72 6.64 -3.61
C GLU A 36 -8.50 7.10 -4.84
N ASP A 37 -7.99 6.81 -6.04
CA ASP A 37 -8.68 7.18 -7.28
C ASP A 37 -9.99 6.40 -7.45
N ALA A 38 -10.03 5.13 -7.06
CA ALA A 38 -11.27 4.35 -7.02
C ALA A 38 -12.29 4.90 -6.02
N ILE A 39 -11.85 5.42 -4.87
CA ILE A 39 -12.72 6.13 -3.90
C ILE A 39 -13.32 7.38 -4.54
N LYS A 40 -12.50 8.21 -5.20
CA LYS A 40 -12.97 9.42 -5.90
C LYS A 40 -13.98 9.09 -7.00
N GLY A 41 -13.80 7.96 -7.67
CA GLY A 41 -14.72 7.43 -8.68
C GLY A 41 -15.92 6.66 -8.10
N SER A 42 -16.16 6.69 -6.80
CA SER A 42 -17.23 5.95 -6.09
C SER A 42 -17.20 4.43 -6.29
N ASN A 43 -16.07 3.86 -6.71
CA ASN A 43 -15.87 2.43 -6.86
C ASN A 43 -15.29 1.82 -5.58
N LEU A 44 -16.09 1.81 -4.52
CA LEU A 44 -15.67 1.44 -3.17
C LEU A 44 -15.25 -0.04 -3.05
N ALA A 45 -15.89 -0.94 -3.81
CA ALA A 45 -15.54 -2.36 -3.81
C ALA A 45 -14.14 -2.60 -4.39
N PHE A 46 -13.80 -1.91 -5.49
CA PHE A 46 -12.46 -2.00 -6.07
C PHE A 46 -11.42 -1.32 -5.18
N ALA A 47 -11.74 -0.15 -4.62
CA ALA A 47 -10.88 0.52 -3.64
C ALA A 47 -10.55 -0.38 -2.44
N GLY A 48 -11.54 -1.11 -1.91
CA GLY A 48 -11.34 -2.06 -0.83
C GLY A 48 -10.33 -3.16 -1.17
N LYS A 49 -10.42 -3.74 -2.37
CA LYS A 49 -9.48 -4.77 -2.85
C LYS A 49 -8.05 -4.25 -3.00
N LEU A 50 -7.91 -3.04 -3.54
CA LEU A 50 -6.60 -2.40 -3.71
C LEU A 50 -5.98 -2.04 -2.36
N ALA A 51 -6.78 -1.52 -1.44
CA ALA A 51 -6.36 -1.20 -0.08
C ALA A 51 -5.90 -2.44 0.71
N ASP A 52 -6.58 -3.58 0.53
CA ASP A 52 -6.18 -4.85 1.15
C ASP A 52 -4.82 -5.37 0.63
N LYS A 53 -4.62 -5.30 -0.69
CA LYS A 53 -3.32 -5.63 -1.32
C LYS A 53 -2.20 -4.74 -0.80
N ALA A 54 -2.43 -3.44 -0.71
CA ALA A 54 -1.47 -2.49 -0.17
C ALA A 54 -1.13 -2.80 1.30
N ALA A 55 -2.14 -3.06 2.13
CA ALA A 55 -1.95 -3.39 3.55
C ALA A 55 -1.16 -4.69 3.75
N THR A 56 -1.43 -5.71 2.91
CA THR A 56 -0.70 -6.98 2.96
C THR A 56 0.79 -6.79 2.63
N MET A 57 1.10 -6.02 1.59
CA MET A 57 2.49 -5.71 1.22
C MET A 57 3.19 -4.87 2.29
N ALA A 58 2.53 -3.82 2.79
CA ALA A 58 3.08 -2.95 3.84
C ALA A 58 3.38 -3.73 5.13
N ALA A 59 2.52 -4.69 5.50
CA ALA A 59 2.73 -5.52 6.69
C ALA A 59 3.96 -6.45 6.57
N VAL A 60 4.31 -6.90 5.35
CA VAL A 60 5.51 -7.72 5.13
C VAL A 60 6.78 -6.89 5.31
N LEU A 61 6.77 -5.62 4.88
CA LEU A 61 7.93 -4.72 4.94
C LEU A 61 8.30 -4.25 6.36
N MET A 62 7.40 -4.41 7.32
CA MET A 62 7.63 -4.05 8.73
C MET A 62 8.17 -5.21 9.58
N ARG A 63 8.34 -6.40 9.00
CA ARG A 63 8.90 -7.57 9.68
C ARG A 63 10.43 -7.55 9.60
#